data_AF-A0A3M1ABM5-F1
#
_entry.id   AF-A0A3M1ABM5-F1
#
_cell.length_a   1.000
_cell.length_b   1.000
_cell.length_c   1.000
_cell.angle_alpha   90.00
_cell.angle_beta   90.00
_cell.angle_gamma   90.00
#
_symmetry.space_group_name_H-M   'P 1'
#
loop_
_entity.id
_entity.type
_entity.pdbx_description
1 polymer ?
#
loop_
_entity_poly.entity_id
_entity_poly.type
_entity_poly.pdbx_seq_one_letter_code
_entity_poly.pdbx_strand_id
1 'polypeptide(L)' 'LTLIQTQKMPKIPVLLFGREYWEKLINFQFLAEQGMIAEEDLQIFEFVESANEAWERITHFYADKEEWTAVVEK' A
#
# COMPACT_ATOMS: atom_id res chain seq x y z
N LEU A 1 -5.70 -4.97 2.31
CA LEU A 1 -4.94 -4.45 3.47
C LEU A 1 -4.63 -5.56 4.46
N THR A 2 -5.63 -6.20 5.06
CA THR A 2 -5.47 -7.24 6.11
C THR A 2 -4.54 -8.41 5.79
N LEU A 3 -4.52 -8.91 4.55
CA LEU A 3 -3.59 -9.97 4.16
C LEU A 3 -2.12 -9.51 4.17
N ILE A 4 -1.88 -8.25 3.81
CA ILE A 4 -0.54 -7.63 3.86
C ILE A 4 -0.16 -7.35 5.32
N GLN A 5 -1.09 -6.80 6.11
CA GLN A 5 -0.92 -6.55 7.55
C GLN A 5 -0.54 -7.83 8.32
N THR A 6 -1.22 -8.93 8.00
CA THR A 6 -0.98 -10.25 8.63
C THR A 6 0.15 -11.06 7.99
N GLN A 7 0.89 -10.47 7.04
CA GLN A 7 1.99 -11.10 6.31
C GLN A 7 1.63 -12.43 5.63
N LYS A 8 0.35 -12.62 5.30
CA LYS A 8 -0.12 -13.81 4.57
C LYS A 8 0.11 -13.72 3.07
N MET A 9 0.54 -12.57 2.58
CA MET A 9 0.93 -12.34 1.20
C MET A 9 2.13 -11.39 1.10
N PRO A 10 2.91 -11.45 0.00
CA PRO A 10 3.95 -10.46 -0.27
C PRO A 10 3.38 -9.04 -0.33
N LYS A 11 4.18 -8.05 0.08
CA LYS A 11 3.82 -6.64 -0.11
C LYS A 11 3.68 -6.35 -1.62
N ILE A 12 2.55 -5.79 -2.00
CA ILE A 12 2.22 -5.27 -3.33
C ILE A 12 1.80 -3.79 -3.18
N PRO A 13 1.95 -2.95 -4.21
CA PRO A 13 1.56 -1.55 -4.10
C PRO A 13 0.02 -1.46 -4.01
N VAL A 14 -0.49 -0.87 -2.93
CA VAL A 14 -1.93 -0.58 -2.75
C VAL A 14 -2.14 0.91 -2.95
N LEU A 15 -2.85 1.29 -4.01
CA LEU A 15 -3.05 2.69 -4.37
C LEU A 15 -4.51 3.09 -4.20
N LEU A 16 -4.74 4.17 -3.47
CA LEU A 16 -6.06 4.73 -3.20
C LEU A 16 -6.26 6.00 -4.04
N PHE A 17 -7.20 5.95 -4.98
CA PHE A 17 -7.49 7.09 -5.84
C PHE A 17 -8.33 8.14 -5.15
N GLY A 18 -7.91 9.41 -5.27
CA GLY A 18 -8.62 10.58 -4.77
C GLY A 18 -8.58 10.67 -3.24
N ARG A 19 -7.54 11.29 -2.70
CA ARG A 19 -7.32 11.41 -1.24
C ARG A 19 -8.53 11.96 -0.51
N GLU A 20 -9.14 13.01 -1.02
CA GLU A 20 -10.27 13.70 -0.38
C GLU A 20 -11.45 12.74 -0.12
N TYR A 21 -11.71 11.82 -1.05
CA TYR A 21 -12.78 10.83 -0.90
C TYR A 21 -12.48 9.90 0.29
N TRP A 22 -11.26 9.37 0.37
CA TRP A 22 -10.86 8.42 1.40
C TRP A 22 -10.74 9.05 2.77
N GLU A 23 -10.18 10.26 2.88
CA GLU A 23 -10.08 10.98 4.15
C GLU A 23 -11.46 11.32 4.74
N LYS A 24 -12.47 11.52 3.89
CA LYS A 24 -13.87 11.67 4.30
C LYS A 24 -14.53 10.34 4.69
N LEU A 25 -14.18 9.26 4.01
CA LEU A 25 -14.75 7.94 4.25
C LEU A 25 -14.22 7.31 5.54
N ILE A 26 -12.92 7.43 5.79
CA ILE A 26 -12.23 6.75 6.88
C ILE A 26 -10.98 7.52 7.30
N ASN A 27 -10.85 7.76 8.61
CA ASN A 27 -9.64 8.34 9.17
C ASN A 27 -8.69 7.22 9.62
N PHE A 28 -7.77 6.82 8.74
CA PHE A 28 -6.80 5.77 9.03
C PHE A 28 -5.87 6.14 10.20
N GLN A 29 -5.49 7.42 10.34
CA GLN A 29 -4.66 7.88 11.45
C GLN A 29 -5.37 7.66 12.79
N PHE A 30 -6.65 8.02 12.87
CA PHE A 30 -7.46 7.78 14.06
C PHE A 30 -7.56 6.28 14.40
N LEU A 31 -7.67 5.41 13.40
CA LEU A 31 -7.68 3.96 13.64
C LEU A 31 -6.35 3.46 14.23
N ALA A 32 -5.22 4.02 13.79
CA ALA A 32 -3.92 3.70 14.35
C ALA A 32 -3.79 4.20 15.79
N GLU A 33 -4.23 5.43 16.07
CA GLU A 33 -4.26 6.02 17.42
C GLU A 33 -5.13 5.22 18.40
N GLN A 34 -6.25 4.68 17.93
CA GLN A 34 -7.13 3.81 18.73
C GLN A 34 -6.60 2.36 18.86
N GLY A 35 -5.45 2.04 18.28
CA GLY A 35 -4.86 0.71 18.32
C GLY A 35 -5.61 -0.34 17.51
N MET A 36 -6.45 0.08 16.56
CA MET A 36 -7.20 -0.83 15.68
C MET A 36 -6.34 -1.35 14.52
N ILE A 37 -5.34 -0.58 14.11
CA ILE A 37 -4.29 -0.96 13.16
C ILE A 37 -2.93 -0.53 13.72
N ALA A 38 -1.83 -1.14 13.25
CA ALA A 38 -0.49 -0.65 13.61
C ALA A 38 -0.18 0.65 12.84
N GLU A 39 0.62 1.55 13.42
CA GLU A 39 1.07 2.78 12.73
C GLU A 39 1.81 2.45 11.42
N GLU A 40 2.57 1.36 11.44
CA GLU A 40 3.29 0.83 10.28
C GLU A 40 2.35 0.38 9.14
N ASP A 41 1.09 0.04 9.46
CA ASP A 41 0.11 -0.36 8.45
C ASP A 41 -0.34 0.82 7.58
N LEU A 42 -0.13 2.06 8.02
CA LEU A 42 -0.37 3.26 7.21
C LEU A 42 0.56 3.32 6.00
N GLN A 43 1.68 2.60 6.02
CA GLN A 43 2.62 2.49 4.90
C GLN A 43 2.19 1.42 3.87
N ILE A 44 1.11 0.68 4.12
CA ILE A 44 0.66 -0.38 3.20
C ILE A 44 -0.01 0.21 1.95
N PHE A 45 -0.54 1.42 2.06
CA PHE A 45 -1.22 2.09 0.95
C PHE A 45 -0.71 3.51 0.75
N GLU A 46 -0.89 4.00 -0.48
CA GLU A 46 -0.56 5.37 -0.85
C GLU A 46 -1.72 6.00 -1.60
N PHE A 47 -1.91 7.31 -1.41
CA PHE A 47 -2.92 8.06 -2.15
C PHE A 47 -2.35 8.55 -3.48
N VAL A 48 -3.18 8.49 -4.52
CA VAL A 48 -2.85 8.96 -5.87
C VAL A 48 -4.01 9.75 -6.45
N GLU A 49 -3.71 10.79 -7.22
CA GLU A 49 -4.72 11.67 -7.81
C GLU A 49 -4.92 11.40 -9.32
N SER A 50 -4.01 10.66 -9.96
CA SER A 50 -4.10 10.36 -11.39
C SER A 50 -3.59 8.97 -11.76
N ALA A 51 -4.04 8.47 -12.92
CA ALA A 51 -3.59 7.20 -13.45
C ALA A 51 -2.08 7.18 -13.78
N ASN A 52 -1.53 8.31 -14.22
CA ASN A 52 -0.11 8.45 -14.51
C ASN A 52 0.72 8.33 -13.23
N GLU A 53 0.33 9.04 -12.16
CA GLU A 53 0.98 8.93 -10.86
C GLU A 53 0.89 7.49 -10.33
N ALA A 54 -0.28 6.86 -10.45
CA ALA A 54 -0.43 5.47 -10.04
C ALA A 54 0.51 4.52 -10.80
N TRP A 55 0.67 4.73 -12.11
CA TRP A 55 1.60 3.96 -12.93
C TRP A 55 3.06 4.19 -12.53
N GLU A 56 3.46 5.43 -12.26
CA GLU A 56 4.79 5.76 -11.75
C GLU A 56 5.07 5.06 -10.42
N ARG A 57 4.11 5.04 -9.49
CA ARG A 57 4.26 4.32 -8.20
C ARG A 57 4.41 2.81 -8.38
N ILE A 58 3.61 2.21 -9.27
CA ILE A 58 3.70 0.78 -9.57
C ILE A 58 5.06 0.44 -10.18
N THR A 59 5.49 1.21 -11.18
CA THR A 59 6.77 0.95 -11.87
C THR A 59 7.96 1.12 -10.93
N HIS A 60 7.99 2.17 -10.10
CA HIS A 60 9.02 2.36 -9.08
C HIS A 60 9.06 1.20 -8.08
N PHE A 61 7.90 0.76 -7.57
CA PHE A 61 7.83 -0.35 -6.63
C PHE A 61 8.44 -1.65 -7.16
N TYR A 62 8.23 -1.94 -8.44
CA TYR A 62 8.77 -3.16 -9.06
C TYR A 62 10.20 -3.01 -9.57
N ALA A 63 10.63 -1.80 -9.96
CA ALA A 63 12.01 -1.50 -10.32
C ALA A 63 12.95 -1.72 -9.12
N ASP A 64 12.52 -1.35 -7.92
CA ASP A 64 13.28 -1.59 -6.69
C ASP A 64 13.30 -3.07 -6.26
N LYS A 65 12.49 -3.94 -6.88
CA LYS A 65 12.22 -5.33 -6.46
C LYS A 65 12.78 -6.42 -7.38
N GLU A 66 13.76 -6.12 -8.24
CA GLU A 66 14.42 -7.10 -9.13
C GLU A 66 14.98 -8.36 -8.43
N GLU A 67 15.00 -8.45 -7.09
CA GLU A 67 15.46 -9.64 -6.35
C GLU A 67 14.42 -10.80 -6.22
N TRP A 68 13.12 -10.61 -6.47
CA TRP A 68 12.10 -11.63 -6.14
C TRP A 68 11.81 -12.65 -7.25
N THR A 69 12.04 -12.30 -8.53
CA THR A 69 11.81 -13.22 -9.66
C THR A 69 12.78 -14.40 -9.70
N ALA A 70 13.95 -14.28 -9.07
CA ALA A 70 14.94 -15.36 -9.01
C ALA A 70 14.61 -16.49 -8.00
N VAL A 71 13.62 -16.31 -7.12
CA VAL A 71 13.34 -17.24 -6.01
C VAL A 71 12.14 -18.15 -6.29
N VAL A 72 11.24 -17.78 -7.19
CA VAL A 72 10.02 -18.56 -7.49
C VAL A 72 10.25 -19.60 -8.61
N GLU A 73 11.32 -19.46 -9.41
CA GLU A 73 11.70 -20.41 -10.47
C GLU A 73 12.73 -21.47 -10.02
N LYS A 74 13.05 -21.60 -8.73
CA LYS A 74 13.90 -22.68 -8.19
C LYS A 74 13.14 -23.62 -7.26
#